data_AF-A0A3D2Z7C4-F1
#
_entry.id   AF-A0A3D2Z7C4-F1
#
_cell.length_a   1.000
_cell.length_b   1.000
_cell.length_c   1.000
_cell.angle_alpha   90.00
_cell.angle_beta   90.00
_cell.angle_gamma   90.00
#
_symmetry.space_group_name_H-M   'P 1'
#
loop_
_entity.id
_entity.type
_entity.pdbx_description
1 polymer ?
#
loop_
_entity_poly.entity_id
_entity_poly.type
_entity_poly.pdbx_seq_one_letter_code
_entity_poly.pdbx_strand_id
1 'polypeptide(L)'
;MARGLLILALLALTLGCGKQEEAAELKKYITTIQGLDSYSVRVQVEILRFDDPTQETTNADIVAAFDLLEEYQQAVAAVPPPRTATGGNTHELFVRSFDEAKGLASDEKGNTKRRSHSAAIGLRNLRKKLKDRVYPTFNLLMARLKMTGAENELAWPN
;
A
#
# COMPACT_ATOMS: atom_id res chain seq x y z
N MET A 1 21.90 39.23 -29.54
CA MET A 1 21.39 38.75 -28.23
C MET A 1 20.22 37.75 -28.33
N ALA A 2 19.92 37.15 -29.50
CA ALA A 2 18.79 36.23 -29.65
C ALA A 2 19.13 34.73 -29.42
N ARG A 3 20.42 34.36 -29.42
CA ARG A 3 20.86 32.95 -29.25
C ARG A 3 20.75 32.44 -27.81
N GLY A 4 20.86 33.31 -26.80
CA GLY A 4 20.78 32.91 -25.38
C GLY A 4 19.36 32.59 -24.89
N LEU A 5 18.34 33.25 -25.46
CA LEU A 5 16.93 33.06 -25.08
C LEU A 5 16.34 31.73 -25.61
N LEU A 6 16.78 31.29 -26.79
CA LEU A 6 16.34 30.01 -27.38
C LEU A 6 16.80 28.80 -26.57
N ILE A 7 18.01 28.84 -26.00
CA ILE A 7 18.55 27.75 -25.17
C ILE A 7 17.80 27.64 -23.83
N LEU A 8 17.43 28.78 -23.23
CA LEU A 8 16.67 28.80 -21.98
C LEU A 8 15.24 28.26 -22.14
N ALA A 9 14.59 28.56 -23.27
CA ALA A 9 13.25 28.04 -23.58
C ALA A 9 13.25 26.53 -23.83
N LEU A 10 14.29 26.00 -24.49
CA LEU A 10 14.48 24.56 -24.69
C LEU A 10 14.75 23.80 -23.38
N LEU A 11 15.49 24.39 -22.44
CA LEU A 11 15.71 23.84 -21.09
C LEU A 11 14.44 23.87 -20.22
N ALA A 12 13.59 24.90 -20.37
CA ALA A 12 12.31 24.97 -19.66
C ALA A 12 11.30 23.93 -20.17
N LEU A 13 11.32 23.61 -21.47
CA LEU A 13 10.47 22.59 -22.08
C LEU A 13 10.83 21.16 -21.64
N THR A 14 12.11 20.86 -21.40
CA THR A 14 12.52 19.53 -20.90
C THR A 14 12.24 19.35 -19.41
N LEU A 15 12.37 20.40 -18.60
CA LEU A 15 12.05 20.38 -17.17
C LEU A 15 10.54 20.26 -16.87
N GLY A 16 9.69 20.79 -17.75
CA GLY A 16 8.23 20.68 -17.64
C GLY A 16 7.71 19.29 -18.04
N CYS A 17 8.32 18.65 -19.04
CA CYS A 17 7.91 17.34 -19.54
C CYS A 17 8.13 16.23 -18.49
N GLY A 18 9.29 16.22 -17.81
CA GLY A 18 9.61 15.22 -16.80
C GLY A 18 8.63 15.23 -15.60
N LYS A 19 8.20 16.42 -15.14
CA LYS A 19 7.23 16.53 -14.05
C LYS A 19 5.82 16.11 -14.45
N GLN A 20 5.43 16.33 -15.70
CA GLN A 20 4.13 15.89 -16.21
C GLN A 20 4.08 14.37 -16.39
N GLU A 21 5.16 13.76 -16.89
CA GLU A 21 5.27 12.30 -16.98
C GLU A 21 5.24 11.67 -15.59
N GLU A 22 6.01 12.20 -14.63
CA GLU A 22 6.01 11.74 -13.23
C GLU A 22 4.61 11.82 -12.60
N ALA A 23 3.88 12.92 -12.81
CA ALA A 23 2.53 13.08 -12.30
C ALA A 23 1.54 12.09 -12.93
N ALA A 24 1.61 11.87 -14.25
CA ALA A 24 0.76 10.90 -14.92
C ALA A 24 1.04 9.46 -14.45
N GLU A 25 2.33 9.13 -14.28
CA GLU A 25 2.78 7.83 -13.79
C GLU A 25 2.31 7.57 -12.35
N LEU A 26 2.58 8.52 -11.44
CA LEU A 26 2.17 8.39 -10.05
C LEU A 26 0.65 8.33 -9.92
N LYS A 27 -0.10 9.15 -10.68
CA LYS A 27 -1.56 9.08 -10.70
C LYS A 27 -2.03 7.68 -11.11
N LYS A 28 -1.49 7.14 -12.20
CA LYS A 28 -1.85 5.80 -12.68
C LYS A 28 -1.56 4.75 -11.61
N TYR A 29 -0.41 4.84 -10.93
CA TYR A 29 -0.07 3.95 -9.84
C TYR A 29 -1.10 4.02 -8.70
N ILE A 30 -1.42 5.23 -8.21
CA ILE A 30 -2.40 5.42 -7.13
C ILE A 30 -3.77 4.90 -7.51
N THR A 31 -4.26 5.20 -8.72
CA THR A 31 -5.54 4.68 -9.20
C THR A 31 -5.55 3.15 -9.29
N THR A 32 -4.42 2.54 -9.64
CA THR A 32 -4.29 1.07 -9.66
C THR A 32 -4.36 0.50 -8.24
N ILE A 33 -3.67 1.12 -7.28
CA ILE A 33 -3.70 0.70 -5.87
C ILE A 33 -5.09 0.90 -5.25
N GLN A 34 -5.79 2.00 -5.53
CA GLN A 34 -7.17 2.22 -5.10
C GLN A 34 -8.11 1.13 -5.65
N GLY A 35 -7.84 0.62 -6.86
CA GLY A 35 -8.55 -0.54 -7.41
C GLY A 35 -8.43 -1.81 -6.55
N LEU A 36 -7.49 -1.86 -5.61
CA LEU A 36 -7.29 -2.96 -4.66
C LEU A 36 -7.91 -2.70 -3.28
N ASP A 37 -8.67 -1.60 -3.10
CA ASP A 37 -9.25 -1.21 -1.79
C ASP A 37 -10.13 -2.30 -1.17
N SER A 38 -10.76 -3.14 -1.99
CA SER A 38 -11.53 -4.29 -1.51
C SER A 38 -10.70 -5.24 -0.64
N TYR A 39 -9.39 -5.37 -0.90
CA TYR A 39 -8.51 -6.16 -0.04
C TYR A 39 -8.27 -5.49 1.30
N SER A 40 -8.03 -4.17 1.33
CA SER A 40 -7.91 -3.42 2.58
C SER A 40 -9.18 -3.54 3.44
N VAL A 41 -10.35 -3.50 2.80
CA VAL A 41 -11.65 -3.70 3.47
C VAL A 41 -11.77 -5.10 4.05
N ARG A 42 -11.45 -6.15 3.27
CA ARG A 42 -11.45 -7.54 3.75
C ARG A 42 -10.49 -7.72 4.94
N VAL A 43 -9.29 -7.13 4.88
CA VAL A 43 -8.34 -7.19 6.01
C VAL A 43 -8.88 -6.49 7.24
N GLN A 44 -9.52 -5.32 7.09
CA GLN A 44 -10.14 -4.60 8.20
C GLN A 44 -11.29 -5.41 8.82
N VAL A 45 -12.12 -6.08 8.01
CA VAL A 45 -13.17 -6.98 8.48
C VAL A 45 -12.59 -8.14 9.29
N GLU A 46 -11.52 -8.78 8.80
CA GLU A 46 -10.86 -9.84 9.56
C GLU A 46 -10.29 -9.30 10.88
N ILE A 47 -9.62 -8.13 10.89
CA ILE A 47 -9.14 -7.52 12.16
C ILE A 47 -10.29 -7.39 13.17
N LEU A 48 -11.44 -6.85 12.75
CA LEU A 48 -12.59 -6.68 13.63
C LEU A 48 -13.14 -8.03 14.12
N ARG A 49 -13.17 -9.04 13.26
CA ARG A 49 -13.61 -10.39 13.59
C ARG A 49 -12.70 -11.06 14.61
N PHE A 50 -11.39 -10.98 14.42
CA PHE A 50 -10.39 -11.54 15.35
C PHE A 50 -10.31 -10.75 16.67
N ASP A 51 -10.74 -9.48 16.68
CA ASP A 51 -10.82 -8.63 17.87
C ASP A 51 -12.10 -8.87 18.70
N ASP A 52 -13.14 -9.49 18.12
CA ASP A 52 -14.41 -9.76 18.81
C ASP A 52 -14.30 -11.00 19.71
N PRO A 53 -14.32 -10.85 21.05
CA PRO A 53 -14.19 -11.98 21.97
C PRO A 53 -15.42 -12.89 22.00
N THR A 54 -16.53 -12.50 21.36
CA THR A 54 -17.76 -13.30 21.27
C THR A 54 -17.76 -14.24 20.06
N GLN A 55 -16.88 -14.01 19.09
CA GLN A 55 -16.76 -14.83 17.89
C GLN A 55 -15.80 -16.00 18.14
N GLU A 56 -16.26 -17.22 17.86
CA GLU A 56 -15.36 -18.36 17.85
C GLU A 56 -14.48 -18.32 16.60
N THR A 57 -13.15 -18.31 16.79
CA THR A 57 -12.19 -18.41 15.69
C THR A 57 -11.78 -19.86 15.47
N THR A 58 -11.97 -20.36 14.25
CA THR A 58 -11.56 -21.69 13.84
C THR A 58 -10.20 -21.68 13.14
N ASN A 59 -9.61 -22.87 12.93
CA ASN A 59 -8.40 -22.99 12.10
C ASN A 59 -8.65 -22.58 10.63
N ALA A 60 -9.87 -22.77 10.12
CA ALA A 60 -10.21 -22.37 8.76
C ALA A 60 -10.19 -20.84 8.61
N ASP A 61 -10.66 -20.11 9.62
CA ASP A 61 -10.62 -18.64 9.64
C ASP A 61 -9.19 -18.11 9.65
N ILE A 62 -8.31 -18.76 10.41
CA ILE A 62 -6.89 -18.44 10.45
C ILE A 62 -6.27 -18.63 9.07
N VAL A 63 -6.54 -19.77 8.41
CA VAL A 63 -6.04 -20.05 7.05
C VAL A 63 -6.57 -19.02 6.06
N ALA A 64 -7.87 -18.71 6.09
CA ALA A 64 -8.47 -17.72 5.20
C ALA A 64 -7.85 -16.32 5.36
N ALA A 65 -7.48 -15.93 6.60
CA ALA A 65 -6.77 -14.68 6.83
C ALA A 65 -5.35 -14.66 6.23
N PHE A 66 -4.64 -15.79 6.25
CA PHE A 66 -3.34 -15.91 5.59
C PHE A 66 -3.46 -15.88 4.06
N ASP A 67 -4.42 -16.62 3.52
CA ASP A 67 -4.69 -16.65 2.08
C ASP A 67 -5.02 -15.23 1.58
N LEU A 68 -5.84 -14.48 2.34
CA LEU A 68 -6.12 -13.07 2.06
C LEU A 68 -4.86 -12.20 2.03
N LEU A 69 -3.93 -12.39 2.97
CA LEU A 69 -2.65 -11.65 2.98
C LEU A 69 -1.79 -11.99 1.76
N GLU A 70 -1.76 -13.25 1.35
CA GLU A 70 -1.03 -13.70 0.18
C GLU A 70 -1.65 -13.17 -1.12
N GLU A 71 -2.96 -13.31 -1.30
CA GLU A 71 -3.70 -12.75 -2.43
C GLU A 71 -3.45 -11.25 -2.57
N TYR A 72 -3.54 -10.51 -1.46
CA TYR A 72 -3.35 -9.07 -1.47
C TYR A 72 -1.89 -8.70 -1.80
N GLN A 73 -0.91 -9.40 -1.22
CA GLN A 73 0.49 -9.18 -1.55
C GLN A 73 0.77 -9.41 -3.03
N GLN A 74 0.26 -10.50 -3.60
CA GLN A 74 0.44 -10.83 -5.02
C GLN A 74 -0.19 -9.75 -5.91
N ALA A 75 -1.39 -9.28 -5.57
CA ALA A 75 -2.07 -8.21 -6.30
C ALA A 75 -1.26 -6.91 -6.28
N VAL A 76 -0.70 -6.52 -5.12
CA VAL A 76 0.15 -5.32 -5.00
C VAL A 76 1.46 -5.50 -5.75
N ALA A 77 2.14 -6.66 -5.61
CA ALA A 77 3.42 -6.93 -6.27
C ALA A 77 3.31 -6.97 -7.80
N ALA A 78 2.13 -7.25 -8.35
CA ALA A 78 1.86 -7.19 -9.78
C ALA A 78 1.76 -5.74 -10.31
N VAL A 79 1.60 -4.74 -9.45
CA VAL A 79 1.55 -3.33 -9.84
C VAL A 79 2.98 -2.82 -10.11
N PRO A 80 3.28 -2.31 -11.32
CA PRO A 80 4.61 -1.77 -11.60
C PRO A 80 4.96 -0.62 -10.63
N PRO A 81 6.14 -0.64 -9.98
CA PRO A 81 6.52 0.41 -9.05
C PRO A 81 6.72 1.75 -9.78
N PRO A 82 6.50 2.90 -9.11
CA PRO A 82 6.87 4.19 -9.66
C PRO A 82 8.40 4.28 -9.82
N ARG A 83 8.85 4.93 -10.90
CA ARG A 83 10.26 5.08 -11.29
C ARG A 83 11.05 5.98 -10.35
N THR A 84 10.36 6.86 -9.61
CA THR A 84 11.04 7.73 -8.63
C THR A 84 11.59 6.88 -7.50
N ALA A 85 12.80 7.21 -7.01
CA ALA A 85 13.43 6.44 -5.94
C ALA A 85 12.55 6.33 -4.69
N THR A 86 11.89 7.43 -4.29
CA THR A 86 10.95 7.40 -3.15
C THR A 86 9.72 6.53 -3.44
N GLY A 87 9.13 6.62 -4.63
CA GLY A 87 7.97 5.83 -5.02
C GLY A 87 8.29 4.33 -5.08
N GLY A 88 9.39 3.95 -5.76
CA GLY A 88 9.87 2.59 -5.84
C GLY A 88 10.19 1.98 -4.47
N ASN A 89 10.97 2.67 -3.64
CA ASN A 89 11.28 2.21 -2.28
C ASN A 89 10.01 2.06 -1.41
N THR A 90 9.01 2.92 -1.62
CA THR A 90 7.75 2.84 -0.88
C THR A 90 6.90 1.67 -1.37
N HIS A 91 6.92 1.36 -2.66
CA HIS A 91 6.28 0.16 -3.20
C HIS A 91 6.92 -1.12 -2.64
N GLU A 92 8.26 -1.20 -2.61
CA GLU A 92 8.96 -2.33 -1.98
C GLU A 92 8.61 -2.47 -0.49
N LEU A 93 8.49 -1.34 0.22
CA LEU A 93 8.00 -1.33 1.60
C LEU A 93 6.55 -1.84 1.70
N PHE A 94 5.68 -1.51 0.74
CA PHE A 94 4.32 -2.02 0.69
C PHE A 94 4.35 -3.55 0.57
N VAL A 95 5.01 -4.08 -0.45
CA VAL A 95 5.06 -5.54 -0.70
C VAL A 95 5.67 -6.29 0.49
N ARG A 96 6.80 -5.83 1.04
CA ARG A 96 7.45 -6.51 2.16
C ARG A 96 6.63 -6.46 3.47
N SER A 97 5.73 -5.48 3.61
CA SER A 97 4.91 -5.35 4.83
C SER A 97 4.00 -6.57 5.02
N PHE A 98 3.64 -7.25 3.92
CA PHE A 98 2.91 -8.51 3.97
C PHE A 98 3.74 -9.68 4.48
N ASP A 99 5.01 -9.79 4.08
CA ASP A 99 5.90 -10.83 4.60
C ASP A 99 6.12 -10.66 6.11
N GLU A 100 6.30 -9.43 6.57
CA GLU A 100 6.42 -9.12 7.99
C GLU A 100 5.12 -9.46 8.75
N ALA A 101 3.95 -9.16 8.17
CA ALA A 101 2.66 -9.51 8.75
C ALA A 101 2.45 -11.04 8.83
N LYS A 102 2.75 -11.77 7.75
CA LYS A 102 2.68 -13.25 7.72
C LYS A 102 3.65 -13.87 8.71
N GLY A 103 4.87 -13.34 8.84
CA GLY A 103 5.86 -13.80 9.80
C GLY A 103 5.41 -13.65 11.25
N LEU A 104 4.74 -12.52 11.58
CA LEU A 104 4.15 -12.32 12.91
C LEU A 104 2.92 -13.20 13.16
N ALA A 105 2.19 -13.52 12.10
CA ALA A 105 1.01 -14.38 12.18
C ALA A 105 1.37 -15.87 12.27
N SER A 106 2.53 -16.29 11.73
CA SER A 106 2.95 -17.68 11.68
C SER A 106 3.35 -18.21 13.06
N ASP A 107 2.43 -18.95 13.69
CA ASP A 107 2.70 -19.76 14.88
C ASP A 107 2.24 -21.20 14.66
N GLU A 108 2.95 -21.91 13.78
CA GLU A 108 2.58 -23.25 13.31
C GLU A 108 2.47 -24.31 14.42
N LYS A 109 3.11 -24.07 15.57
CA LYS A 109 3.12 -24.99 16.73
C LYS A 109 2.10 -24.61 17.82
N GLY A 110 1.41 -23.49 17.67
CA GLY A 110 0.42 -23.01 18.62
C GLY A 110 -0.91 -23.76 18.54
N ASN A 111 -1.65 -23.81 19.64
CA ASN A 111 -3.06 -24.19 19.60
C ASN A 111 -3.89 -23.11 18.87
N THR A 112 -5.13 -23.42 18.49
CA THR A 112 -6.01 -22.52 17.71
C THR A 112 -6.13 -21.11 18.33
N LYS A 113 -6.27 -21.02 19.67
CA LYS A 113 -6.35 -19.74 20.38
C LYS A 113 -5.09 -18.89 20.19
N ARG A 114 -3.90 -19.50 20.34
CA ARG A 114 -2.62 -18.83 20.16
C ARG A 114 -2.40 -18.41 18.71
N ARG A 115 -2.72 -19.29 17.76
CA ARG A 115 -2.66 -19.00 16.32
C ARG A 115 -3.58 -17.87 15.90
N SER A 116 -4.81 -17.84 16.44
CA SER A 116 -5.76 -16.74 16.23
C SER A 116 -5.19 -15.42 16.72
N HIS A 117 -4.59 -15.39 17.91
CA HIS A 117 -3.95 -14.19 18.44
C HIS A 117 -2.78 -13.71 17.57
N SER A 118 -1.92 -14.62 17.12
CA SER A 118 -0.82 -14.31 16.20
C SER A 118 -1.33 -13.75 14.87
N ALA A 119 -2.36 -14.37 14.27
CA ALA A 119 -3.00 -13.89 13.05
C ALA A 119 -3.51 -12.44 13.22
N ALA A 120 -4.21 -12.17 14.32
CA ALA A 120 -4.69 -10.83 14.64
C ALA A 120 -3.53 -9.81 14.77
N ILE A 121 -2.41 -10.19 15.40
CA ILE A 121 -1.21 -9.33 15.48
C ILE A 121 -0.67 -9.02 14.08
N GLY A 122 -0.54 -10.03 13.22
CA GLY A 122 -0.06 -9.86 11.85
C GLY A 122 -0.93 -8.89 11.04
N LEU A 123 -2.25 -9.10 11.04
CA LEU A 123 -3.21 -8.22 10.34
C LEU A 123 -3.14 -6.77 10.86
N ARG A 124 -3.12 -6.57 12.19
CA ARG A 124 -2.99 -5.24 12.80
C ARG A 124 -1.65 -4.57 12.46
N ASN A 125 -0.57 -5.34 12.39
CA ASN A 125 0.74 -4.85 11.98
C ASN A 125 0.73 -4.36 10.53
N LEU A 126 0.14 -5.14 9.62
CA LEU A 126 -0.04 -4.74 8.23
C LEU A 126 -0.81 -3.42 8.15
N ARG A 127 -2.01 -3.36 8.75
CA ARG A 127 -2.81 -2.13 8.79
C ARG A 127 -1.99 -0.94 9.25
N LYS A 128 -1.27 -1.09 10.37
CA LYS A 128 -0.45 -0.01 10.95
C LYS A 128 0.59 0.48 9.96
N LYS A 129 1.32 -0.41 9.30
CA LYS A 129 2.35 -0.04 8.32
C LYS A 129 1.76 0.65 7.10
N LEU A 130 0.65 0.13 6.59
CA LEU A 130 0.01 0.71 5.41
C LEU A 130 -0.55 2.10 5.74
N LYS A 131 -1.35 2.19 6.80
CA LYS A 131 -2.00 3.43 7.26
C LYS A 131 -1.03 4.52 7.71
N ASP A 132 0.03 4.15 8.44
CA ASP A 132 0.88 5.14 9.11
C ASP A 132 2.15 5.46 8.31
N ARG A 133 2.51 4.64 7.30
CA ARG A 133 3.78 4.80 6.59
C ARG A 133 3.65 4.75 5.08
N VAL A 134 3.05 3.71 4.52
CA VAL A 134 3.00 3.53 3.05
C VAL A 134 2.07 4.56 2.41
N TYR A 135 0.80 4.59 2.83
CA TYR A 135 -0.19 5.48 2.25
C TYR A 135 0.16 6.96 2.43
N PRO A 136 0.59 7.43 3.63
CA PRO A 136 0.98 8.82 3.80
C PRO A 136 2.17 9.23 2.92
N THR A 137 3.11 8.32 2.66
CA THR A 137 4.26 8.61 1.79
C THR A 137 3.80 8.83 0.34
N PHE A 138 2.92 7.96 -0.18
CA PHE A 138 2.34 8.13 -1.51
C PHE A 138 1.47 9.39 -1.61
N ASN A 139 0.64 9.69 -0.61
CA ASN A 139 -0.17 10.90 -0.57
C ASN A 139 0.70 12.16 -0.56
N LEU A 140 1.83 12.13 0.14
CA LEU A 140 2.81 13.22 0.14
C LEU A 140 3.49 13.39 -1.23
N LEU A 141 3.77 12.31 -1.95
CA LEU A 141 4.26 12.39 -3.33
C LEU A 141 3.23 13.03 -4.27
N MET A 142 1.95 12.67 -4.16
CA MET A 142 0.85 13.29 -4.91
C MET A 142 0.71 14.78 -4.59
N ALA A 143 0.77 15.14 -3.30
CA ALA A 143 0.70 16.53 -2.85
C ALA A 143 1.86 17.39 -3.39
N ARG A 144 3.08 16.84 -3.49
CA ARG A 144 4.23 17.53 -4.09
C ARG A 144 4.02 17.87 -5.57
N LEU A 145 3.21 17.07 -6.27
CA LEU A 145 2.82 17.30 -7.66
C LEU A 145 1.54 18.16 -7.79
N LYS A 146 1.08 18.76 -6.67
CA LYS A 146 -0.16 19.55 -6.58
C LYS A 146 -1.42 18.76 -6.95
N MET A 147 -1.37 17.44 -6.79
CA MET A 147 -2.49 16.54 -7.00
C MET A 147 -3.16 16.30 -5.66
N THR A 148 -4.03 17.24 -5.28
CA THR A 148 -4.75 17.23 -4.01
C THR A 148 -6.19 16.79 -4.24
N GLY A 149 -6.77 16.03 -3.31
CA GLY A 149 -8.17 15.56 -3.40
C GLY A 149 -8.28 14.09 -3.01
N ALA A 150 -9.45 13.70 -2.50
CA ALA A 150 -9.70 12.34 -2.02
C ALA A 150 -9.49 11.27 -3.12
N GLU A 151 -9.74 11.62 -4.39
CA GLU A 151 -9.50 10.75 -5.54
C GLU A 151 -8.01 10.47 -5.80
N ASN A 152 -7.12 11.27 -5.22
CA ASN A 152 -5.67 11.15 -5.34
C ASN A 152 -5.01 10.62 -4.06
N GLU A 153 -5.81 10.25 -3.07
CA GLU A 153 -5.34 9.80 -1.77
C GLU A 153 -5.58 8.29 -1.58
N LEU A 154 -4.61 7.64 -0.96
CA LEU A 154 -4.77 6.32 -0.37
C LEU A 154 -5.22 6.49 1.07
N ALA A 155 -6.29 5.80 1.44
CA ALA A 155 -6.83 5.80 2.79
C ALA A 155 -7.10 4.38 3.25
N TRP A 156 -6.79 4.10 4.51
CA TRP A 156 -7.21 2.83 5.11
C TRP A 156 -8.71 2.89 5.43
N PRO A 157 -9.49 1.83 5.13
CA PRO A 157 -10.91 1.79 5.45
C PRO A 157 -11.16 1.86 6.96
N ASN A 158 -12.24 2.54 7.35
CA ASN A 158 -12.65 2.64 8.75
C ASN A 158 -13.15 1.30 9.29
#